data_AF-A0A937ZG19-F1
#
_entry.id   AF-A0A937ZG19-F1
#
_cell.length_a   1.000
_cell.length_b   1.000
_cell.length_c   1.000
_cell.angle_alpha   90.00
_cell.angle_beta   90.00
_cell.angle_gamma   90.00
#
_symmetry.space_group_name_H-M   'P 1'
#
loop_
_entity.id
_entity.type
_entity.pdbx_description
1 polymer ?
#
loop_
_entity_poly.entity_id
_entity_poly.type
_entity_poly.pdbx_seq_one_letter_code
_entity_poly.pdbx_strand_id
1 'polypeptide(L)'
;MSLFLEIFAFLTVLLRGATLAAQALVLGGLVFEAALAGPLSVAMGAGRARTMAATDRLLRWSCAALAGLHVLGAFGKAAVLRQASDLGWAHAMGATFVIASLAAAAAAIAMGALL
;
A
#
# COMPACT_ATOMS: atom_id res chain seq x y z
N MET A 1 15.92 1.33 -26.16
CA MET A 1 15.52 0.27 -25.21
C MET A 1 16.18 0.41 -23.84
N SER A 2 17.44 0.84 -23.72
CA SER A 2 18.13 1.04 -22.42
C SER A 2 17.36 1.96 -21.45
N LEU A 3 16.96 3.15 -21.92
CA LEU A 3 16.34 4.17 -21.08
C LEU A 3 15.03 3.71 -20.41
N PHE A 4 14.17 2.96 -21.12
CA PHE A 4 12.92 2.45 -20.54
C PHE A 4 13.18 1.42 -19.45
N LEU A 5 14.11 0.50 -19.68
CA LEU A 5 14.49 -0.52 -18.70
C LEU A 5 15.15 0.11 -17.47
N GLU A 6 15.98 1.14 -17.66
CA GLU A 6 16.59 1.91 -16.57
C GLU A 6 15.54 2.65 -15.72
N ILE A 7 14.61 3.36 -16.36
CA ILE A 7 13.50 4.04 -15.66
C ILE A 7 12.64 3.01 -14.91
N PHE A 8 12.33 1.88 -15.53
CA PHE A 8 11.54 0.83 -14.90
C PHE A 8 12.28 0.19 -13.71
N ALA A 9 13.58 -0.05 -13.84
CA ALA A 9 14.40 -0.58 -12.75
C ALA A 9 14.42 0.38 -11.57
N PHE A 10 14.65 1.68 -11.83
CA PHE A 10 14.60 2.73 -10.80
C PHE A 10 13.21 2.81 -10.15
N LEU A 11 12.15 2.84 -10.96
CA LEU A 11 10.77 2.91 -10.48
C LEU A 11 10.42 1.68 -9.63
N THR A 12 10.91 0.49 -9.98
CA THR A 12 10.69 -0.74 -9.20
C THR A 12 11.31 -0.63 -7.81
N VAL A 13 12.53 -0.08 -7.71
CA VAL A 13 13.19 0.19 -6.42
C VAL A 13 12.39 1.21 -5.60
N LEU A 14 11.97 2.31 -6.22
CA LEU A 14 11.22 3.37 -5.56
C LEU A 14 9.86 2.86 -5.05
N LEU A 15 9.11 2.14 -5.90
CA LEU A 15 7.84 1.53 -5.53
C LEU A 15 8.02 0.50 -4.41
N ARG A 16 9.10 -0.30 -4.46
CA ARG A 16 9.40 -1.27 -3.40
C ARG A 16 9.67 -0.58 -2.07
N GLY A 17 10.51 0.46 -2.07
CA GLY A 17 10.80 1.25 -0.87
C GLY A 17 9.55 1.92 -0.30
N ALA A 18 8.76 2.55 -1.15
CA ALA A 18 7.50 3.18 -0.76
C ALA A 18 6.49 2.16 -0.20
N THR A 19 6.40 0.97 -0.81
CA THR A 19 5.52 -0.11 -0.31
C THR A 19 5.95 -0.56 1.07
N LEU A 20 7.25 -0.76 1.30
CA LEU A 20 7.77 -1.14 2.62
C LEU A 20 7.53 -0.05 3.67
N ALA A 21 7.71 1.22 3.30
CA ALA A 21 7.43 2.34 4.20
C ALA A 21 5.94 2.41 4.58
N ALA A 22 5.03 2.27 3.60
CA ALA A 22 3.60 2.23 3.85
C ALA A 22 3.19 1.02 4.70
N GLN A 23 3.75 -0.17 4.45
CA GLN A 23 3.52 -1.36 5.27
C GLN A 23 4.01 -1.16 6.71
N ALA A 24 5.19 -0.57 6.89
CA ALA A 24 5.74 -0.28 8.21
C ALA A 24 4.87 0.71 8.99
N LEU A 25 4.33 1.73 8.32
CA LEU A 25 3.40 2.69 8.94
C LEU A 25 2.07 2.04 9.31
N VAL A 26 1.49 1.21 8.44
CA VAL A 26 0.24 0.49 8.73
C VAL A 26 0.44 -0.47 9.92
N LEU A 27 1.47 -1.32 9.86
CA LEU A 27 1.75 -2.29 10.93
C LEU A 27 2.13 -1.60 12.25
N GLY A 28 3.04 -0.63 12.20
CA GLY A 28 3.45 0.13 13.37
C GLY A 28 2.31 0.92 13.98
N GLY A 29 1.43 1.48 13.14
CA GLY A 29 0.21 2.16 13.55
C GLY A 29 -0.77 1.24 14.27
N LEU A 30 -1.05 0.07 13.70
CA LEU A 30 -1.93 -0.93 14.32
C LEU A 30 -1.37 -1.44 15.64
N VAL A 31 -0.06 -1.70 15.71
CA VAL A 31 0.61 -2.10 16.95
C VAL A 31 0.55 -0.99 18.00
N PHE A 32 0.79 0.27 17.59
CA PHE A 32 0.66 1.42 18.48
C PHE A 32 -0.76 1.53 19.04
N GLU A 33 -1.77 1.35 18.20
CA GLU A 33 -3.17 1.43 18.60
C GLU A 33 -3.54 0.30 19.57
N ALA A 34 -3.21 -0.94 19.22
CA ALA A 34 -3.56 -2.12 20.03
C ALA A 34 -2.77 -2.22 21.34
N ALA A 35 -1.47 -1.91 21.32
CA ALA A 35 -0.58 -2.13 22.47
C ALA A 35 -0.41 -0.89 23.36
N LEU A 36 -0.63 0.31 22.83
CA LEU A 36 -0.37 1.56 23.57
C LEU A 36 -1.60 2.45 23.67
N ALA A 37 -2.13 2.95 22.56
CA ALA A 37 -3.21 3.95 22.60
C ALA A 37 -4.53 3.39 23.18
N GLY A 38 -4.87 2.14 22.87
CA GLY A 38 -6.03 1.45 23.43
C GLY A 38 -5.91 1.25 24.95
N PRO A 39 -4.87 0.57 25.45
CA PRO A 39 -4.68 0.36 26.88
C PRO A 39 -4.52 1.65 27.70
N LEU A 40 -3.81 2.65 27.19
CA LEU A 40 -3.63 3.94 27.89
C LEU A 40 -4.80 4.91 27.69
N SER A 41 -5.84 4.52 26.94
CA SER A 41 -6.97 5.40 26.62
C SER A 41 -7.69 5.96 27.85
N VAL A 42 -7.68 5.22 28.97
CA VAL A 42 -8.26 5.67 30.26
C VAL A 42 -7.41 6.75 30.91
N ALA A 43 -6.08 6.68 30.79
CA ALA A 43 -5.14 7.65 31.36
C ALA A 43 -4.99 8.93 30.50
N MET A 44 -5.41 8.89 29.24
CA MET A 44 -5.26 10.00 28.28
C MET A 44 -6.25 11.16 28.48
N GLY A 45 -7.28 10.98 29.31
CA GLY A 45 -8.24 12.05 29.65
C GLY A 45 -8.83 12.76 28.43
N ALA A 46 -8.91 14.09 28.48
CA ALA A 46 -9.47 14.92 27.39
C ALA A 46 -8.66 14.87 26.07
N GLY A 47 -7.39 14.45 26.11
CA GLY A 47 -6.55 14.32 24.92
C GLY A 47 -6.87 13.10 24.06
N ARG A 48 -7.63 12.13 24.60
CA ARG A 48 -7.89 10.84 23.97
C ARG A 48 -8.45 10.95 22.56
N ALA A 49 -9.57 11.66 22.42
CA ALA A 49 -10.31 11.72 21.16
C ALA A 49 -9.45 12.33 20.04
N ARG A 50 -8.62 13.33 20.35
CA ARG A 50 -7.74 13.96 19.36
C ARG A 50 -6.62 13.03 18.93
N THR A 51 -5.98 12.33 19.87
CA THR A 51 -4.88 11.40 19.56
C THR A 51 -5.39 10.23 18.73
N MET A 52 -6.50 9.59 19.13
CA MET A 52 -7.06 8.47 18.37
C MET A 52 -7.47 8.91 16.96
N ALA A 53 -8.22 10.01 16.81
CA ALA A 53 -8.62 10.49 15.48
C ALA A 53 -7.43 10.84 14.57
N ALA A 54 -6.32 11.35 15.15
CA ALA A 54 -5.11 11.64 14.38
C ALA A 54 -4.40 10.34 13.94
N THR A 55 -4.32 9.34 14.83
CA THR A 55 -3.79 8.01 14.53
C THR A 55 -4.62 7.36 13.43
N ASP A 56 -5.94 7.26 13.58
CA ASP A 56 -6.83 6.63 12.60
C ASP A 56 -6.70 7.30 11.23
N ARG A 57 -6.63 8.63 11.20
CA ARG A 57 -6.44 9.38 9.95
C ARG A 57 -5.12 9.02 9.29
N LEU A 58 -4.03 8.93 10.06
CA LEU A 58 -2.71 8.57 9.52
C LEU A 58 -2.70 7.13 9.00
N LEU A 59 -3.30 6.18 9.72
CA LEU A 59 -3.41 4.79 9.27
C LEU A 59 -4.27 4.70 7.99
N ARG A 60 -5.41 5.39 7.92
CA ARG A 60 -6.26 5.44 6.71
C ARG A 60 -5.47 5.94 5.50
N TRP A 61 -4.71 7.02 5.64
CA TRP A 61 -3.86 7.53 4.57
C TRP A 61 -2.77 6.53 4.18
N SER A 62 -2.18 5.84 5.16
CA SER A 62 -1.14 4.82 4.91
C SER A 62 -1.71 3.61 4.18
N CYS A 63 -2.92 3.15 4.54
CA CYS A 63 -3.66 2.11 3.84
C CYS A 63 -4.02 2.51 2.40
N ALA A 64 -4.50 3.75 2.19
CA ALA A 64 -4.80 4.28 0.87
C ALA A 64 -3.53 4.37 -0.02
N ALA A 65 -2.42 4.85 0.55
CA ALA A 65 -1.14 4.88 -0.14
C ALA A 65 -0.65 3.47 -0.51
N LEU A 66 -0.76 2.51 0.41
CA LEU A 66 -0.40 1.11 0.18
C LEU A 66 -1.23 0.49 -0.96
N ALA A 67 -2.55 0.75 -0.99
CA ALA A 67 -3.41 0.31 -2.08
C ALA A 67 -2.98 0.90 -3.43
N GLY A 68 -2.72 2.21 -3.46
CA GLY A 68 -2.24 2.89 -4.67
C GLY A 68 -0.91 2.33 -5.18
N LEU A 69 0.04 2.03 -4.27
CA LEU A 69 1.33 1.45 -4.61
C LEU A 69 1.21 0.04 -5.20
N HIS A 70 0.29 -0.78 -4.69
CA HIS A 70 0.00 -2.10 -5.27
C HIS A 70 -0.57 -2.00 -6.69
N VAL A 71 -1.51 -1.08 -6.92
CA VAL A 71 -2.10 -0.86 -8.25
C VAL A 71 -1.05 -0.35 -9.24
N LEU A 72 -0.25 0.65 -8.85
CA LEU A 72 0.84 1.19 -9.67
C LEU A 72 1.88 0.11 -10.00
N GLY A 73 2.28 -0.69 -9.01
CA GLY A 73 3.20 -1.80 -9.21
C GLY A 73 2.66 -2.89 -10.14
N ALA A 74 1.35 -3.18 -10.08
CA ALA A 74 0.70 -4.11 -11.00
C ALA A 74 0.72 -3.59 -12.45
N PHE A 75 0.35 -2.33 -12.65
CA PHE A 75 0.36 -1.68 -13.96
C PHE A 75 1.77 -1.63 -14.56
N GLY A 76 2.78 -1.26 -13.76
CA GLY A 76 4.16 -1.24 -14.21
C GLY A 76 4.64 -2.60 -14.70
N LYS A 77 4.41 -3.67 -13.92
CA LYS A 77 4.78 -5.04 -14.31
C LYS A 77 4.02 -5.52 -15.54
N ALA A 78 2.74 -5.19 -15.67
CA ALA A 78 1.93 -5.56 -16.83
C ALA A 78 2.36 -4.84 -18.11
N ALA A 79 2.76 -3.56 -18.01
CA ALA A 79 3.33 -2.82 -19.14
C ALA A 79 4.63 -3.47 -19.64
N VAL A 80 5.51 -3.88 -18.72
CA VAL A 80 6.75 -4.60 -19.07
C VAL A 80 6.45 -5.98 -19.67
N LEU A 81 5.51 -6.74 -19.10
CA LEU A 81 5.10 -8.04 -19.64
C LEU A 81 4.56 -7.91 -21.06
N ARG A 82 3.69 -6.92 -21.29
CA ARG A 82 3.15 -6.61 -22.62
C ARG A 82 4.28 -6.35 -23.62
N GLN A 83 5.24 -5.51 -23.26
CA GLN A 83 6.36 -5.18 -24.14
C GLN A 83 7.28 -6.38 -24.40
N ALA A 84 7.47 -7.25 -23.41
CA ALA A 84 8.35 -8.40 -23.51
C ALA A 84 7.73 -9.59 -24.28
N SER A 85 6.40 -9.72 -24.29
CA SER A 85 5.70 -10.91 -24.79
C SER A 85 4.69 -10.64 -25.92
N ASP A 86 4.63 -9.39 -26.41
CA ASP A 86 3.70 -8.92 -27.45
C ASP A 86 2.21 -9.27 -27.18
N LEU A 87 1.87 -9.41 -25.90
CA LEU A 87 0.54 -9.77 -25.43
C LEU A 87 -0.42 -8.57 -25.48
N GLY A 88 -1.70 -8.84 -25.73
CA GLY A 88 -2.75 -7.84 -25.54
C GLY A 88 -2.92 -7.45 -24.07
N TRP A 89 -3.41 -6.23 -23.80
CA TRP A 89 -3.67 -5.74 -22.44
C TRP A 89 -4.56 -6.66 -21.61
N ALA A 90 -5.55 -7.32 -22.24
CA ALA A 90 -6.43 -8.27 -21.56
C ALA A 90 -5.65 -9.44 -20.93
N HIS A 91 -4.67 -9.99 -21.64
CA HIS A 91 -3.84 -11.08 -21.14
C HIS A 91 -2.83 -10.59 -20.10
N ALA A 92 -2.24 -9.40 -20.29
CA ALA A 92 -1.32 -8.82 -19.33
C ALA A 92 -1.99 -8.46 -17.99
N MET A 93 -3.22 -7.95 -18.03
CA MET A 93 -4.04 -7.63 -16.84
C MET A 93 -4.61 -8.87 -16.15
N GLY A 94 -4.80 -9.97 -16.88
CA GLY A 94 -5.23 -11.26 -16.31
C GLY A 94 -4.11 -12.05 -15.62
N ALA A 95 -2.87 -11.56 -15.65
CA ALA A 95 -1.74 -12.27 -15.06
C ALA A 95 -1.88 -12.39 -13.52
N THR A 96 -1.45 -13.51 -12.96
CA THR A 96 -1.58 -13.81 -11.52
C THR A 96 -1.00 -12.72 -10.62
N PHE A 97 0.09 -12.06 -11.01
CA PHE A 97 0.67 -10.96 -10.22
C PHE A 97 -0.22 -9.72 -10.19
N VAL A 98 -1.01 -9.45 -11.24
CA VAL A 98 -1.96 -8.33 -11.26
C VAL A 98 -3.09 -8.63 -10.30
N ILE A 99 -3.67 -9.83 -10.39
CA ILE A 99 -4.73 -10.29 -9.50
C ILE A 99 -4.26 -10.24 -8.04
N ALA A 100 -3.06 -10.76 -7.74
CA ALA A 100 -2.49 -10.73 -6.40
C ALA A 100 -2.27 -9.29 -5.89
N SER A 101 -1.76 -8.38 -6.72
CA SER A 101 -1.61 -6.97 -6.35
C SER A 101 -2.95 -6.29 -6.11
N LEU A 102 -3.97 -6.57 -6.92
CA LEU A 102 -5.32 -6.01 -6.73
C LEU A 102 -5.98 -6.55 -5.46
N ALA A 103 -5.80 -7.84 -5.15
CA ALA A 103 -6.25 -8.41 -3.88
C ALA A 103 -5.56 -7.75 -2.68
N ALA A 104 -4.25 -7.51 -2.76
CA ALA A 104 -3.52 -6.77 -1.73
C ALA A 104 -4.01 -5.31 -1.59
N ALA A 105 -4.31 -4.64 -2.70
CA ALA A 105 -4.89 -3.30 -2.68
C ALA A 105 -6.28 -3.28 -2.04
N ALA A 106 -7.13 -4.26 -2.37
CA ALA A 106 -8.45 -4.40 -1.77
C ALA A 106 -8.35 -4.67 -0.26
N ALA A 107 -7.41 -5.51 0.18
CA ALA A 107 -7.15 -5.75 1.59
C ALA A 107 -6.69 -4.48 2.31
N ALA A 108 -5.80 -3.69 1.70
CA ALA A 108 -5.36 -2.41 2.24
C ALA A 108 -6.53 -1.42 2.40
N ILE A 109 -7.41 -1.33 1.41
CA ILE A 109 -8.63 -0.50 1.49
C ILE A 109 -9.56 -0.99 2.61
N ALA A 110 -9.80 -2.30 2.69
CA ALA A 110 -10.64 -2.89 3.73
C ALA A 110 -10.09 -2.58 5.14
N MET A 111 -8.77 -2.70 5.35
CA MET A 111 -8.15 -2.30 6.61
C MET A 111 -8.38 -0.82 6.93
N GLY A 112 -8.21 0.08 5.96
CA GLY A 112 -8.48 1.50 6.14
C GLY A 112 -9.95 1.83 6.45
N ALA A 113 -10.88 1.04 5.91
CA ALA A 113 -12.32 1.23 6.14
C ALA A 113 -12.79 0.72 7.52
N LEU A 114 -12.02 -0.15 8.17
CA LEU A 114 -12.36 -0.74 9.47
C LEU A 114 -11.85 0.07 10.68
N LEU A 115 -10.98 1.05 10.44
CA LEU A 115 -10.54 2.06 11.42
C LEU A 115 -11.61 3.13 11.58
#